data_AF-A0A914DFY8-F1
#
_entry.id   AF-A0A914DFY8-F1
#
_cell.length_a   1.000
_cell.length_b   1.000
_cell.length_c   1.000
_cell.angle_alpha   90.00
_cell.angle_beta   90.00
_cell.angle_gamma   90.00
#
_symmetry.space_group_name_H-M   'P 1'
#
loop_
_entity.id
_entity.type
_entity.pdbx_description
1 polymer ?
#
loop_
_entity_poly.entity_id
_entity_poly.type
_entity_poly.pdbx_seq_one_letter_code
_entity_poly.pdbx_strand_id
1 'polypeptide(L)'
;MSEKKGVVKHRLNESALRVSFLCEAAALLIQNSSSKSDAFNALSKLYVNEVKEVCFVEQLRVDKSVKRMFCSKCKRFWLPDKSNKSPFLIHRGNKCLTRKCRDCEMRSKILYQHSYTYFILYFLRIFLPFCDEFLDFFKPERW
;
A
#
# COMPACT_ATOMS: atom_id res chain seq x y z
N MET A 1 -15.98 35.50 -16.14
CA MET A 1 -16.17 34.09 -15.74
C MET A 1 -14.83 33.44 -15.32
N SER A 2 -14.15 33.91 -14.25
CA SER A 2 -12.80 33.42 -13.89
C SER A 2 -12.63 32.87 -12.47
N GLU A 3 -13.67 32.82 -11.64
CA GLU A 3 -13.53 32.42 -10.21
C GLU A 3 -13.60 30.91 -9.94
N LYS A 4 -14.01 30.08 -10.91
CA LYS A 4 -14.23 28.63 -10.67
C LYS A 4 -12.95 27.79 -10.57
N LYS A 5 -11.78 28.30 -10.98
CA LYS A 5 -10.53 27.51 -11.01
C LYS A 5 -9.89 27.34 -9.62
N GLY A 6 -10.05 28.31 -8.71
CA GLY A 6 -9.44 28.29 -7.38
C GLY A 6 -10.10 27.30 -6.42
N VAL A 7 -11.44 27.28 -6.39
CA VAL A 7 -12.23 26.43 -5.49
C VAL A 7 -12.07 24.94 -5.83
N VAL A 8 -12.01 24.59 -7.11
CA VAL A 8 -11.82 23.20 -7.56
C VAL A 8 -10.43 22.69 -7.20
N LYS A 9 -9.38 23.53 -7.34
CA LYS A 9 -8.01 23.15 -6.97
C LYS A 9 -7.86 22.92 -5.47
N HIS A 10 -8.52 23.72 -4.63
CA HIS A 10 -8.47 23.58 -3.18
C HIS A 10 -9.13 22.26 -2.71
N ARG A 11 -10.29 21.90 -3.26
CA ARG A 11 -10.97 20.64 -2.92
C ARG A 11 -10.21 19.39 -3.35
N LEU A 12 -9.53 19.43 -4.50
CA LEU A 12 -8.67 18.32 -4.96
C LEU A 12 -7.49 18.10 -4.01
N ASN A 13 -6.90 19.18 -3.48
CA ASN A 13 -5.83 19.08 -2.48
C ASN A 13 -6.32 18.47 -1.17
N GLU A 14 -7.49 18.87 -0.69
CA GLU A 14 -8.08 18.34 0.55
C GLU A 14 -8.41 16.84 0.43
N SER A 15 -8.98 16.43 -0.69
CA SER A 15 -9.32 15.02 -0.94
C SER A 15 -8.06 14.14 -1.04
N ALA A 16 -6.99 14.65 -1.66
CA ALA A 16 -5.70 13.99 -1.68
C ALA A 16 -5.07 13.85 -0.28
N LEU A 17 -5.15 14.91 0.54
CA LEU A 17 -4.68 14.88 1.94
C LEU A 17 -5.46 13.84 2.76
N ARG A 18 -6.77 13.75 2.58
CA ARG A 18 -7.62 12.74 3.24
C ARG A 18 -7.19 11.32 2.86
N VAL A 19 -6.90 11.06 1.59
CA VAL A 19 -6.40 9.76 1.13
C VAL A 19 -5.05 9.43 1.77
N SER A 20 -4.11 10.38 1.81
CA SER A 20 -2.81 10.19 2.45
C SER A 20 -2.96 9.86 3.94
N PHE A 21 -3.75 10.66 4.67
CA PHE A 21 -4.03 10.43 6.09
C PHE A 21 -4.61 9.03 6.35
N LEU A 22 -5.62 8.62 5.58
CA LEU A 22 -6.23 7.29 5.73
C LEU A 22 -5.23 6.16 5.46
N CYS A 23 -4.35 6.33 4.47
CA CYS A 23 -3.30 5.34 4.18
C CYS A 23 -2.27 5.23 5.31
N GLU A 24 -1.81 6.36 5.85
CA GLU A 24 -0.85 6.40 6.96
C GLU A 24 -1.46 5.82 8.24
N ALA A 25 -2.70 6.19 8.57
CA ALA A 25 -3.40 5.66 9.72
C ALA A 25 -3.60 4.14 9.60
N ALA A 26 -3.97 3.65 8.42
CA ALA A 26 -4.14 2.22 8.17
C ALA A 26 -2.81 1.45 8.27
N ALA A 27 -1.70 2.04 7.84
CA ALA A 27 -0.36 1.49 7.98
C ALA A 27 0.05 1.37 9.45
N LEU A 28 -0.12 2.45 10.23
CA LEU A 28 0.19 2.47 11.67
C LEU A 28 -0.62 1.43 12.45
N LEU A 29 -1.91 1.28 12.13
CA LEU A 29 -2.76 0.27 12.77
C LEU A 29 -2.23 -1.15 12.51
N ILE A 30 -1.79 -1.48 11.29
CA ILE A 30 -1.20 -2.80 11.01
C ILE A 30 0.10 -3.02 11.76
N GLN A 31 0.97 -2.02 11.82
CA GLN A 31 2.23 -2.15 12.55
C GLN A 31 2.02 -2.38 14.05
N ASN A 32 0.88 -1.95 14.60
CA ASN A 32 0.49 -2.20 15.99
C ASN A 32 -0.39 -3.45 16.17
N SER A 33 -0.86 -4.06 15.08
CA SER A 33 -1.62 -5.30 15.10
C SER A 33 -0.73 -6.46 15.51
N SER A 34 -1.21 -7.26 16.45
CA SER A 34 -0.58 -8.47 16.95
C SER A 34 -1.14 -9.75 16.30
N SER A 35 -2.35 -9.67 15.73
CA SER A 35 -3.01 -10.83 15.14
C SER A 35 -3.94 -10.45 13.99
N LYS A 36 -4.24 -11.43 13.13
CA LYS A 36 -5.16 -11.21 11.99
C LYS A 36 -6.60 -10.91 12.42
N SER A 37 -6.99 -11.28 13.62
CA SER A 37 -8.35 -11.13 14.14
C SER A 37 -8.50 -9.96 15.10
N ASP A 38 -7.44 -9.17 15.35
CA ASP A 38 -7.54 -8.05 16.27
C ASP A 38 -8.24 -6.83 15.66
N ALA A 39 -8.66 -5.94 16.56
CA ALA A 39 -9.35 -4.71 16.21
C ALA A 39 -8.50 -3.81 15.31
N PHE A 40 -7.18 -3.77 15.51
CA PHE A 40 -6.28 -2.95 14.69
C PHE A 40 -6.26 -3.40 13.22
N ASN A 41 -6.21 -4.72 12.97
CA ASN A 41 -6.30 -5.25 11.60
C ASN A 41 -7.67 -4.98 10.97
N ALA A 42 -8.75 -5.08 11.75
CA ALA A 42 -10.09 -4.75 11.28
C ALA A 42 -10.21 -3.25 10.91
N LEU A 43 -9.75 -2.35 11.78
CA LEU A 43 -9.76 -0.90 11.56
C LEU A 43 -8.90 -0.49 10.36
N SER A 44 -7.73 -1.11 10.18
CA SER A 44 -6.89 -0.85 9.00
C SER A 44 -7.63 -1.17 7.69
N LYS A 45 -8.35 -2.30 7.63
CA LYS A 45 -9.15 -2.68 6.46
C LYS A 45 -10.29 -1.69 6.21
N LEU A 46 -10.92 -1.18 7.28
CA LEU A 46 -11.94 -0.14 7.17
C LEU A 46 -11.37 1.13 6.55
N TYR A 47 -10.21 1.62 7.02
CA TYR A 47 -9.55 2.78 6.41
C TYR A 47 -9.16 2.56 4.94
N VAL A 48 -8.74 1.35 4.55
CA VAL A 48 -8.53 1.03 3.13
C VAL A 48 -9.82 1.10 2.32
N ASN A 49 -10.95 0.71 2.89
CA ASN A 49 -12.24 0.86 2.22
C ASN A 49 -12.62 2.34 2.09
N GLU A 50 -12.42 3.14 3.14
CA GLU A 50 -12.64 4.60 3.10
C GLU A 50 -11.77 5.28 2.04
N VAL A 51 -10.50 4.86 1.87
CA VAL A 51 -9.65 5.37 0.77
C VAL A 51 -10.32 5.13 -0.58
N LYS A 52 -10.87 3.93 -0.80
CA LYS A 52 -11.53 3.60 -2.07
C LYS A 52 -12.81 4.41 -2.28
N GLU A 53 -13.57 4.60 -1.22
CA GLU A 53 -14.82 5.36 -1.24
C GLU A 53 -14.54 6.84 -1.56
N VAL A 54 -13.64 7.48 -0.82
CA VAL A 54 -13.21 8.87 -1.09
C VAL A 54 -12.72 9.02 -2.52
N CYS A 55 -11.88 8.10 -2.98
CA CYS A 55 -11.37 8.15 -4.35
C CYS A 55 -12.45 7.98 -5.41
N PHE A 56 -13.50 7.19 -5.12
CA PHE A 56 -14.62 6.98 -6.02
C PHE A 56 -15.55 8.20 -6.05
N VAL A 57 -15.99 8.67 -4.89
CA VAL A 57 -16.92 9.80 -4.72
C VAL A 57 -16.30 11.10 -5.26
N GLU A 58 -15.04 11.38 -4.92
CA GLU A 58 -14.35 12.59 -5.34
C GLU A 58 -13.73 12.48 -6.74
N GLN A 59 -14.00 11.36 -7.46
CA GLN A 59 -13.46 11.06 -8.79
C GLN A 59 -11.93 11.21 -8.89
N LEU A 60 -11.22 10.90 -7.81
CA LEU A 60 -9.78 10.99 -7.77
C LEU A 60 -9.15 9.84 -8.56
N ARG A 61 -8.23 10.19 -9.46
CA ARG A 61 -7.37 9.20 -10.09
C ARG A 61 -6.36 8.68 -9.06
N VAL A 62 -6.70 7.55 -8.43
CA VAL A 62 -5.82 6.92 -7.44
C VAL A 62 -4.48 6.55 -8.06
N ASP A 63 -3.40 7.04 -7.46
CA ASP A 63 -2.06 6.72 -7.89
C ASP A 63 -1.81 5.19 -7.82
N LYS A 64 -1.07 4.67 -8.80
CA LYS A 64 -0.77 3.24 -8.86
C LYS A 64 0.04 2.78 -7.65
N SER A 65 0.86 3.64 -7.04
CA SER A 65 1.58 3.38 -5.78
C SER A 65 0.62 3.07 -4.65
N VAL A 66 -0.38 3.94 -4.41
CA VAL A 66 -1.41 3.77 -3.38
C VAL A 66 -2.16 2.44 -3.58
N LYS A 67 -2.63 2.15 -4.80
CA LYS A 67 -3.29 0.86 -5.10
C LYS A 67 -2.42 -0.36 -4.83
N ARG A 68 -1.09 -0.20 -4.87
CA ARG A 68 -0.13 -1.29 -4.65
C ARG A 68 0.22 -1.51 -3.17
N MET A 69 -0.20 -0.61 -2.26
CA MET A 69 0.06 -0.69 -0.82
C MET A 69 -0.83 -1.69 -0.08
N PHE A 70 -1.98 -2.07 -0.64
CA PHE A 70 -2.93 -2.98 0.00
C PHE A 70 -3.46 -4.05 -0.95
N CYS A 71 -3.97 -5.14 -0.41
CA CYS A 71 -4.52 -6.24 -1.20
C CYS A 71 -5.84 -5.81 -1.84
N SER A 72 -5.98 -6.00 -3.15
CA SER A 72 -7.21 -5.65 -3.86
C SER A 72 -8.44 -6.44 -3.34
N LYS A 73 -8.23 -7.71 -2.97
CA LYS A 73 -9.26 -8.62 -2.45
C LYS A 73 -9.55 -8.36 -0.97
N CYS A 74 -8.66 -8.78 -0.06
CA CYS A 74 -8.90 -8.73 1.39
C CYS A 74 -8.56 -7.40 2.07
N LYS A 75 -8.10 -6.39 1.32
CA LYS A 75 -7.81 -5.04 1.82
C LYS A 75 -6.68 -4.95 2.85
N ARG A 76 -5.99 -6.06 3.15
CA ARG A 76 -4.84 -6.06 4.06
C ARG A 76 -3.70 -5.23 3.47
N PHE A 77 -3.14 -4.35 4.30
CA PHE A 77 -1.95 -3.56 3.97
C PHE A 77 -0.72 -4.43 3.83
N TRP A 78 0.22 -4.00 2.99
CA TRP A 78 1.42 -4.74 2.61
C TRP A 78 2.59 -4.35 3.49
N LEU A 79 2.33 -4.27 4.79
CA LEU A 79 3.31 -3.96 5.80
C LEU A 79 3.34 -5.10 6.81
N PRO A 80 4.52 -5.45 7.34
CA PRO A 80 4.62 -6.38 8.46
C PRO A 80 3.72 -5.92 9.61
N ASP A 81 3.10 -6.88 10.28
CA ASP A 81 2.43 -6.64 11.56
C ASP A 81 3.46 -6.54 12.69
N LYS A 82 3.02 -6.31 13.94
CA LYS A 82 3.89 -6.23 15.12
C LYS A 82 4.74 -7.49 15.33
N SER A 83 4.31 -8.63 14.80
CA SER A 83 5.07 -9.89 14.84
C SER A 83 6.14 -9.97 13.76
N ASN A 84 6.39 -8.89 13.01
CA ASN A 84 7.27 -8.85 11.83
C ASN A 84 6.90 -9.88 10.75
N LYS A 85 5.66 -10.38 10.74
CA LYS A 85 5.23 -11.34 9.71
C LYS A 85 4.84 -10.58 8.45
N SER A 86 5.59 -10.80 7.38
CA SER A 86 5.23 -10.24 6.07
C SER A 86 3.88 -10.78 5.61
N PRO A 87 2.92 -9.91 5.23
CA PRO A 87 1.59 -10.35 4.82
C PRO A 87 1.52 -10.81 3.35
N PHE A 88 2.67 -10.82 2.66
CA PHE A 88 2.77 -11.23 1.26
C PHE A 88 4.05 -12.02 0.98
N LEU A 89 4.03 -12.72 -0.13
CA LEU A 89 5.19 -13.38 -0.73
C LEU A 89 5.53 -12.66 -2.03
N ILE A 90 6.81 -12.40 -2.26
CA ILE A 90 7.31 -11.85 -3.51
C ILE A 90 7.98 -12.97 -4.29
N HIS A 91 7.64 -13.08 -5.56
CA HIS A 91 8.33 -13.94 -6.52
C HIS A 91 8.83 -13.09 -7.68
N ARG A 92 10.13 -13.17 -7.96
CA ARG A 92 10.76 -12.48 -9.09
C ARG A 92 10.79 -13.41 -10.30
N GLY A 93 10.01 -13.05 -11.32
CA GLY A 93 10.05 -13.69 -12.63
C GLY A 93 10.80 -12.84 -13.65
N ASN A 94 10.90 -13.33 -14.88
CA ASN A 94 11.49 -12.56 -15.98
C ASN A 94 10.63 -11.30 -16.27
N LYS A 95 11.22 -10.12 -16.11
CA LYS A 95 10.57 -8.78 -16.27
C LYS A 95 9.32 -8.54 -15.42
N CYS A 96 9.07 -9.31 -14.36
CA CYS A 96 7.92 -9.08 -13.49
C CYS A 96 8.18 -9.48 -12.03
N LEU A 97 7.53 -8.75 -11.12
CA LEU A 97 7.42 -9.09 -9.71
C LEU A 97 5.99 -9.54 -9.45
N THR A 98 5.83 -10.82 -9.11
CA THR A 98 4.55 -11.35 -8.66
C THR A 98 4.50 -11.27 -7.15
N ARG A 99 3.39 -10.79 -6.63
CA ARG A 99 3.18 -10.69 -5.21
C ARG A 99 1.92 -11.44 -4.80
N LYS A 100 2.02 -12.43 -3.92
CA LYS A 100 0.91 -13.25 -3.41
C LYS A 100 0.55 -12.84 -1.98
N CYS A 101 -0.71 -12.50 -1.73
CA CYS A 101 -1.19 -12.24 -0.38
C CYS A 101 -1.23 -13.53 0.45
N ARG A 102 -0.68 -13.52 1.67
CA ARG A 102 -0.71 -14.69 2.57
C ARG A 102 -2.08 -14.93 3.24
N ASP A 103 -3.00 -13.98 3.15
CA ASP A 103 -4.33 -14.09 3.77
C ASP A 103 -5.41 -14.60 2.83
N CYS A 104 -5.42 -14.14 1.58
CA CYS A 104 -6.49 -14.46 0.62
C CYS A 104 -5.97 -15.04 -0.70
N GLU A 105 -4.67 -15.30 -0.76
CA GLU A 105 -3.96 -15.89 -1.90
C GLU A 105 -4.00 -15.12 -3.22
N MET A 106 -4.62 -13.94 -3.22
CA MET A 106 -4.67 -13.07 -4.39
C MET A 106 -3.26 -12.74 -4.87
N ARG A 107 -3.03 -12.92 -6.16
CA ARG A 107 -1.75 -12.61 -6.82
C ARG A 107 -1.88 -11.30 -7.58
N SER A 108 -0.90 -10.43 -7.44
CA SER A 108 -0.76 -9.21 -8.24
C SER A 108 0.57 -9.24 -8.97
N LYS A 109 0.55 -8.94 -10.28
CA LYS A 109 1.77 -8.86 -11.10
C LYS A 109 2.12 -7.39 -11.30
N ILE A 110 3.38 -7.05 -11.02
CA ILE A 110 3.97 -5.76 -11.34
C ILE A 110 4.98 -6.02 -12.43
N LEU A 111 4.75 -5.48 -13.62
CA LEU A 111 5.73 -5.52 -14.70
C LEU A 111 6.89 -4.59 -14.34
N TYR A 112 8.10 -5.10 -14.45
CA TYR A 112 9.32 -4.34 -14.27
C TYR A 112 9.87 -3.96 -15.66
N GLN A 113 9.84 -2.66 -15.97
CA GLN A 113 10.68 -2.12 -17.04
C GLN A 113 11.95 -1.57 -16.39
N HIS A 114 13.10 -1.86 -17.01
CA HIS A 114 14.45 -1.55 -16.49
C HIS A 114 14.70 -0.06 -16.17
N SER A 115 13.79 0.84 -16.57
CA SER A 115 13.84 2.28 -16.35
C SER A 115 13.23 2.78 -15.03
N TYR A 116 12.63 1.92 -14.19
CA TYR A 116 11.91 2.35 -12.97
C TYR A 116 12.47 1.75 -11.65
N THR A 117 13.78 1.51 -11.59
CA THR A 117 14.47 0.84 -10.48
C THR A 117 14.31 1.52 -9.11
N TYR A 118 14.11 2.84 -9.08
CA TYR A 118 14.17 3.63 -7.85
C TYR A 118 12.86 3.69 -7.06
N PHE A 119 11.70 3.57 -7.71
CA PHE A 119 10.41 3.84 -7.05
C PHE A 119 9.97 2.73 -6.08
N ILE A 120 10.35 1.47 -6.34
CA ILE A 120 10.02 0.33 -5.48
C ILE A 120 10.88 0.34 -4.21
N LEU A 121 12.13 0.82 -4.30
CA LEU A 121 13.06 0.90 -3.18
C LEU A 121 12.82 2.14 -2.29
N TYR A 122 12.44 3.29 -2.88
CA TYR A 122 12.15 4.50 -2.11
C TYR A 122 10.86 4.41 -1.28
N PHE A 123 9.82 3.75 -1.79
CA PHE A 123 8.56 3.59 -1.05
C PHE A 123 8.73 2.70 0.19
N LEU A 124 9.67 1.76 0.14
CA LEU A 124 10.06 0.95 1.29
C LEU A 124 10.88 1.77 2.31
N ARG A 125 11.74 2.68 1.85
CA ARG A 125 12.60 3.50 2.73
C ARG A 125 11.86 4.59 3.50
N ILE A 126 10.77 5.14 2.96
CA ILE A 126 9.98 6.19 3.63
C ILE A 126 9.01 5.60 4.67
N PHE A 127 8.45 4.40 4.43
CA PHE A 127 7.52 3.74 5.36
C PHE A 127 8.17 2.76 6.34
N LEU A 128 9.46 2.44 6.18
CA LEU A 128 10.25 1.62 7.10
C LEU A 128 11.55 2.34 7.48
N PRO A 129 11.53 3.31 8.40
CA PRO A 129 12.78 3.85 8.96
C PRO A 129 13.46 2.87 9.94
N PHE A 130 12.96 1.63 10.12
CA PHE A 130 13.37 0.73 11.21
C PHE A 130 13.80 -0.69 10.80
N CYS A 131 14.07 -0.96 9.51
CA CYS A 131 14.53 -2.30 9.11
C CYS A 131 15.76 -2.25 8.21
N ASP A 132 16.94 -2.12 8.82
CA ASP A 132 18.22 -2.39 8.15
C ASP A 132 18.35 -3.86 7.68
N GLU A 133 17.50 -4.76 8.18
CA GLU A 133 17.45 -6.19 7.77
C GLU A 133 16.68 -6.46 6.47
N PHE A 134 16.04 -5.46 5.85
CA PHE A 134 15.15 -5.71 4.69
C PHE A 134 15.90 -6.06 3.40
N LEU A 135 17.20 -5.73 3.31
CA LEU A 135 18.04 -6.11 2.16
C LEU A 135 18.31 -7.63 2.10
N ASP A 136 18.26 -8.33 3.24
CA ASP A 136 18.40 -9.79 3.28
C ASP A 136 17.12 -10.52 2.83
N PHE A 137 15.96 -9.85 2.85
CA PHE A 137 14.66 -10.42 2.42
C PHE A 137 14.57 -10.62 0.89
N PHE A 138 15.52 -10.06 0.12
CA PHE A 138 15.64 -10.24 -1.32
C PHE A 138 16.57 -11.40 -1.72
N LYS A 139 17.02 -12.23 -0.76
CA LYS A 139 17.66 -13.50 -1.11
C LYS A 139 16.62 -14.39 -1.81
N PRO A 140 16.88 -14.82 -3.06
CA PRO A 140 15.99 -15.74 -3.73
C PRO A 140 16.01 -17.07 -2.98
N GLU A 141 14.92 -17.41 -2.29
CA GLU A 141 14.70 -18.80 -1.88
C GLU A 141 14.52 -19.62 -3.15
N ARG A 142 15.52 -20.47 -3.44
CA ARG A 142 15.41 -21.53 -4.44
C ARG A 142 14.39 -22.54 -3.91
N TRP A 143 13.31 -22.70 -4.68
CA TRP A 143 12.46 -23.88 -4.64
C TRP A 143 12.91 -24.81 -5.75
#